data_AF-A0A537HDC6-F1
#
_entry.id   AF-A0A537HDC6-F1
#
_cell.length_a   1.000
_cell.length_b   1.000
_cell.length_c   1.000
_cell.angle_alpha   90.00
_cell.angle_beta   90.00
_cell.angle_gamma   90.00
#
_symmetry.space_group_name_H-M   'P 1'
#
loop_
_entity.id
_entity.type
_entity.pdbx_description
1 polymer ?
#
loop_
_entity_poly.entity_id
_entity_poly.type
_entity_poly.pdbx_seq_one_letter_code
_entity_poly.pdbx_strand_id
1 'polypeptide(L)' 'VTHSGFGLGLERVVSWVCKLDHIRDAIAFPRLINRIYP' A
#
# COMPACT_ATOMS: atom_id res chain seq x y z
N VAL A 1 8.06 -17.83 25.71
CA VAL A 1 6.97 -16.85 25.94
C VAL A 1 6.06 -16.90 24.72
N THR A 2 4.73 -16.90 24.89
CA THR A 2 3.79 -17.01 23.77
C THR A 2 3.61 -15.64 23.13
N HIS A 3 3.83 -15.54 21.82
CA HIS A 3 3.69 -14.31 21.05
C HIS A 3 2.85 -14.57 19.79
N SER A 4 2.15 -13.54 19.34
CA SER A 4 1.45 -13.49 18.05
C SER A 4 1.59 -12.08 17.46
N GLY A 5 1.60 -11.97 16.14
CA GLY A 5 1.65 -10.68 15.45
C GLY A 5 0.96 -10.75 14.10
N PHE A 6 0.56 -9.60 13.59
CA PHE A 6 0.02 -9.44 12.23
C PHE A 6 0.56 -8.16 11.60
N GLY A 7 0.50 -8.10 10.27
CA GLY A 7 0.85 -6.93 9.47
C GLY A 7 -0.34 -6.45 8.67
N LEU A 8 -0.35 -5.16 8.37
CA LEU A 8 -1.39 -4.50 7.59
C LEU A 8 -0.72 -3.53 6.62
N GLY A 9 -1.04 -3.64 5.33
CA GLY A 9 -0.54 -2.74 4.30
C GLY A 9 -1.40 -1.48 4.26
N LEU A 10 -0.83 -0.33 4.63
CA LEU A 10 -1.54 0.94 4.73
C LEU A 10 -2.17 1.33 3.38
N GLU A 11 -1.39 1.27 2.32
CA GLU A 11 -1.78 1.64 0.96
C GLU A 11 -2.92 0.76 0.45
N ARG A 12 -2.93 -0.53 0.84
CA ARG A 12 -4.02 -1.47 0.53
C ARG A 12 -5.28 -1.20 1.33
N VAL A 13 -5.15 -0.79 2.59
CA VAL A 13 -6.31 -0.37 3.38
C VAL A 13 -6.91 0.91 2.83
N VAL A 14 -6.08 1.88 2.45
CA VAL A 14 -6.54 3.11 1.81
C VAL A 14 -7.23 2.82 0.48
N SER A 15 -6.65 1.98 -0.38
CA SER A 15 -7.30 1.62 -1.65
C SER A 15 -8.64 0.90 -1.44
N TRP A 16 -8.76 0.08 -0.40
CA TRP A 16 -10.00 -0.59 -0.05
C TRP A 16 -11.07 0.38 0.49
N VAL A 17 -10.72 1.23 1.46
CA VAL A 17 -11.64 2.21 2.07
C VAL A 17 -12.13 3.22 1.01
N CYS A 18 -11.21 3.71 0.19
CA CYS A 18 -11.51 4.72 -0.84
C CYS A 18 -11.99 4.12 -2.17
N LYS A 19 -12.11 2.79 -2.29
CA LYS A 19 -12.50 2.08 -3.53
C LYS A 19 -11.68 2.49 -4.76
N LEU A 20 -10.37 2.62 -4.59
CA LEU A 20 -9.47 2.96 -5.69
C LEU A 20 -9.24 1.74 -6.59
N ASP A 21 -9.25 1.93 -7.90
CA ASP A 21 -8.98 0.87 -8.87
C ASP A 21 -7.53 0.35 -8.77
N HIS A 22 -6.59 1.22 -8.42
CA HIS A 22 -5.18 0.86 -8.24
C HIS A 22 -4.58 1.42 -6.95
N ILE A 23 -3.73 0.61 -6.30
CA ILE A 23 -2.95 1.00 -5.10
C ILE A 23 -2.01 2.20 -5.36
N ARG A 24 -1.64 2.41 -6.62
CA ARG A 24 -0.75 3.50 -7.05
C ARG A 24 -1.37 4.87 -6.76
N ASP A 25 -2.69 4.95 -6.75
CA ASP A 25 -3.43 6.18 -6.51
C ASP A 25 -3.47 6.52 -5.01
N ALA A 26 -3.13 5.56 -4.15
CA ALA A 26 -2.95 5.76 -2.71
C ALA A 26 -1.53 6.22 -2.34
N ILE A 27 -0.60 6.35 -3.31
CA ILE A 27 0.83 6.61 -3.06
C ILE A 27 1.28 7.83 -3.87
N ALA A 28 1.82 8.85 -3.21
CA ALA A 28 2.27 10.07 -3.89
C ALA A 28 3.41 9.84 -4.90
N PHE A 29 4.39 9.00 -4.53
CA PHE A 29 5.53 8.64 -5.38
C PHE A 29 5.66 7.10 -5.47
N PRO A 30 4.84 6.43 -6.30
CA PRO A 30 4.79 4.98 -6.35
C PRO A 30 6.09 4.42 -6.94
N ARG A 31 6.72 3.52 -6.18
CA ARG A 31 7.87 2.73 -6.63
C ARG A 31 7.36 1.54 -7.42
N LEU A 32 7.70 1.48 -8.70
CA LEU A 32 7.28 0.44 -9.62
C LEU A 32 8.49 -0.08 -10.38
N ILE A 33 8.36 -1.27 -10.97
CA ILE A 33 9.46 -1.87 -11.74
C ILE A 33 9.95 -0.98 -12.89
N ASN A 34 9.08 -0.10 -13.41
CA ASN A 34 9.40 0.84 -14.49
C ASN A 34 9.54 2.31 -14.03
N ARG A 35 9.39 2.62 -12.73
CA ARG A 35 9.46 4.00 -12.21
C ARG A 35 10.02 4.01 -10.80
N ILE A 36 11.23 4.58 -10.65
CA ILE A 36 11.90 4.71 -9.34
C ILE A 36 12.10 6.16 -8.91
N TYR A 37 12.04 7.14 -9.80
CA TYR A 37 12.15 8.56 -9.45
C TYR A 37 10.79 9.27 -9.55
N PRO A 38 10.54 10.31 -8.73
CA PRO A 38 9.42 11.22 -8.91
C PRO A 38 9.29 11.70 -10.35
#